data_AF-A0A7L4XVD7-F1
#
_entry.id   AF-A0A7L4XVD7-F1
#
_cell.length_a   1.000
_cell.length_b   1.000
_cell.length_c   1.000
_cell.angle_alpha   90.00
_cell.angle_beta   90.00
_cell.angle_gamma   90.00
#
_symmetry.space_group_name_H-M   'P 1'
#
loop_
_entity.id
_entity.type
_entity.pdbx_description
1 polymer ?
#
loop_
_entity_poly.entity_id
_entity_poly.type
_entity_poly.pdbx_seq_one_letter_code
_entity_poly.pdbx_strand_id
1 'polypeptide(L)'
;MDLSLTIHGASMQRFRCLRTLTASLAVVLTALMLTAPQAQADVVGPSTAPQVRVVTYNLCGSGGTYGCDPSEEANDVRYQKIMDETSVTGWGADYVSLVEVCKYQFDQLQARLGSTFAGHYVSTAQTKTGLCTDPTNAGNPANRDYGMAVFVRGAESERTVIELDTAEAINAQLGITDPAKLVTEDIRVPCLKTLTSSGSTWACSVHLYWGTPGSLGKYVMDEEAALLARQARLWEDVGTPVILAGDFNTSPWTTVMSHLYEPALGENAAGGFIEADETDADYFNGHLPGAGDCPSSTLRCRRGEITFLAKGKPASQQKKIDYVFFSSKFFRNAVGDALPDVPNPHAGKWVSDHVPVRGAAEWICGPSDVTDSSVLRRGAKGVLFSHALQSAEAPGTTDFTLGKECRVGVGWNGIQLVARQGSNLMAIDTEGALWRYRRAVDGTYSGGNRDDLGKGFTGLNLLLAPGNFDGDANSTPDLIGRDNNGVLWLYKGVGTDYPSREQIGTNWNVYSILIAPGDFTGDNKPDLLGIDATGNLFLYRGTGTPGYYIQRADIGDKWNVYNTLTAPGDINGDDKPDLVGRDTAGALWFYAGTGTSPYYAPRRPIADGNLPTGQLLL
;
A
#
# COMPACT_ATOMS: atom_id res chain seq x y z
N MET A 1 37.42 4.68 -77.46
CA MET A 1 36.99 4.18 -78.78
C MET A 1 35.63 3.57 -78.59
N ASP A 2 34.63 4.25 -79.12
CA ASP A 2 33.23 3.82 -79.15
C ASP A 2 33.08 2.42 -79.75
N LEU A 3 32.06 1.66 -79.33
CA LEU A 3 30.90 1.36 -80.18
C LEU A 3 29.91 0.42 -79.45
N SER A 4 28.76 0.98 -79.10
CA SER A 4 27.39 0.54 -79.44
C SER A 4 27.17 -0.88 -80.00
N LEU A 5 26.16 -1.59 -79.47
CA LEU A 5 24.94 -1.93 -80.22
C LEU A 5 23.83 -2.57 -79.36
N THR A 6 22.61 -2.13 -79.62
CA THR A 6 21.31 -2.53 -79.06
C THR A 6 20.68 -3.65 -79.88
N ILE A 7 20.10 -4.71 -79.30
CA ILE A 7 19.01 -5.50 -79.94
C ILE A 7 18.00 -6.03 -78.89
N HIS A 8 16.71 -5.83 -79.20
CA HIS A 8 15.49 -6.31 -78.52
C HIS A 8 15.18 -7.79 -78.82
N GLY A 9 14.53 -8.49 -77.89
CA GLY A 9 13.85 -9.77 -78.17
C GLY A 9 12.96 -10.21 -77.00
N ALA A 10 11.68 -10.44 -77.28
CA ALA A 10 10.59 -10.51 -76.32
C ALA A 10 10.30 -11.91 -75.75
N SER A 11 9.77 -11.92 -74.51
CA SER A 11 8.58 -12.66 -74.04
C SER A 11 8.57 -14.21 -74.01
N MET A 12 8.66 -14.79 -72.80
CA MET A 12 7.54 -15.31 -71.97
C MET A 12 7.78 -16.68 -71.31
N GLN A 13 7.49 -16.73 -69.99
CA GLN A 13 7.01 -17.87 -69.16
C GLN A 13 8.04 -18.96 -68.78
N ARG A 14 8.17 -19.45 -67.54
CA ARG A 14 7.52 -19.29 -66.21
C ARG A 14 8.42 -20.00 -65.17
N PHE A 15 8.25 -19.64 -63.89
CA PHE A 15 8.64 -20.36 -62.64
C PHE A 15 9.98 -20.05 -61.92
N ARG A 16 9.80 -19.31 -60.81
CA ARG A 16 10.30 -19.48 -59.42
C ARG A 16 11.80 -19.34 -59.07
N CYS A 17 11.99 -18.47 -58.06
CA CYS A 17 13.06 -18.39 -57.05
C CYS A 17 14.47 -18.02 -57.53
N LEU A 18 14.94 -16.82 -57.15
CA LEU A 18 16.04 -16.57 -56.19
C LEU A 18 16.59 -15.13 -56.38
N ARG A 19 16.98 -14.50 -55.26
CA ARG A 19 17.95 -13.38 -55.09
C ARG A 19 17.41 -11.97 -54.84
N THR A 20 17.33 -11.69 -53.54
CA THR A 20 17.95 -10.58 -52.81
C THR A 20 18.97 -9.66 -53.52
N LEU A 21 19.01 -8.42 -52.98
CA LEU A 21 19.98 -7.31 -53.11
C LEU A 21 19.95 -6.58 -54.47
N THR A 22 19.87 -5.25 -54.60
CA THR A 22 20.17 -4.10 -53.71
C THR A 22 19.86 -2.84 -54.51
N ALA A 23 19.07 -1.90 -53.98
CA ALA A 23 19.16 -0.46 -54.25
C ALA A 23 17.98 0.25 -53.57
N SER A 24 18.13 0.57 -52.29
CA SER A 24 17.22 1.47 -51.59
C SER A 24 18.07 2.29 -50.64
N LEU A 25 18.65 3.39 -51.14
CA LEU A 25 19.12 4.46 -50.29
C LEU A 25 19.20 5.74 -51.12
N ALA A 26 18.61 6.81 -50.57
CA ALA A 26 18.42 8.14 -51.12
C ALA A 26 17.19 8.32 -52.04
N VAL A 27 16.40 9.36 -51.72
CA VAL A 27 15.26 9.94 -52.46
C VAL A 27 13.83 9.58 -51.95
N VAL A 28 13.66 9.06 -50.73
CA VAL A 28 12.37 9.23 -50.00
C VAL A 28 12.64 9.59 -48.55
N LEU A 29 13.01 10.84 -48.31
CA LEU A 29 13.23 11.37 -46.96
C LEU A 29 12.79 12.84 -46.93
N THR A 30 11.56 13.12 -47.37
CA THR A 30 10.99 14.49 -47.35
C THR A 30 9.47 14.52 -47.54
N ALA A 31 8.72 13.56 -46.99
CA ALA A 31 7.25 13.68 -46.88
C ALA A 31 6.67 12.60 -45.96
N LEU A 32 7.05 12.62 -44.68
CA LEU A 32 6.35 11.91 -43.59
C LEU A 32 6.85 12.52 -42.26
N MET A 33 6.74 13.84 -42.13
CA MET A 33 6.57 14.42 -40.80
C MET A 33 5.10 14.22 -40.42
N LEU A 34 4.74 12.98 -40.13
CA LEU A 34 3.69 12.74 -39.15
C LEU A 34 4.18 13.45 -37.90
N THR A 35 3.44 14.46 -37.46
CA THR A 35 3.52 14.93 -36.09
C THR A 35 3.44 13.68 -35.23
N ALA A 36 4.57 13.26 -34.64
CA ALA A 36 4.51 12.34 -33.53
C ALA A 36 3.49 12.96 -32.57
N PRO A 37 2.50 12.19 -32.06
CA PRO A 37 1.70 12.71 -30.98
C PRO A 37 2.70 13.20 -29.93
N GLN A 38 2.61 14.49 -29.55
CA GLN A 38 3.25 14.93 -28.31
C GLN A 38 2.91 13.88 -27.28
N ALA A 39 3.92 13.40 -26.54
CA ALA A 39 3.71 12.48 -25.44
C ALA A 39 2.52 13.01 -24.63
N GLN A 40 1.42 12.27 -24.69
CA GLN A 40 0.22 12.64 -23.97
C GLN A 40 0.57 12.39 -22.51
N ALA A 41 0.59 13.45 -21.70
CA ALA A 41 0.92 13.41 -20.28
C ALA A 41 0.31 12.16 -19.61
N ASP A 42 1.16 11.45 -18.86
CA ASP A 42 0.89 10.17 -18.20
C ASP A 42 0.00 10.37 -16.97
N VAL A 43 -1.27 10.69 -17.20
CA VAL A 43 -2.27 10.82 -16.12
C VAL A 43 -2.19 9.58 -15.24
N VAL A 44 -1.87 9.78 -13.95
CA VAL A 44 -1.77 8.72 -12.95
C VAL A 44 -3.13 8.05 -12.78
N GLY A 45 -3.36 6.98 -13.54
CA GLY A 45 -4.62 6.26 -13.61
C GLY A 45 -4.71 5.13 -12.58
N PRO A 46 -5.92 4.66 -12.22
CA PRO A 46 -6.09 3.56 -11.28
C PRO A 46 -5.36 2.25 -11.66
N SER A 47 -5.00 2.06 -12.94
CA SER A 47 -4.25 0.90 -13.43
C SER A 47 -2.74 1.04 -13.33
N THR A 48 -2.20 2.26 -13.30
CA THR A 48 -0.76 2.56 -13.25
C THR A 48 -0.32 3.04 -11.89
N ALA A 49 -1.25 3.59 -11.09
CA ALA A 49 -0.97 4.17 -9.80
C ALA A 49 -0.57 3.13 -8.74
N PRO A 50 0.43 3.46 -7.90
CA PRO A 50 0.76 2.70 -6.71
C PRO A 50 -0.44 2.43 -5.79
N GLN A 51 -0.28 1.43 -4.92
CA GLN A 51 -1.39 0.89 -4.13
C GLN A 51 -1.83 1.76 -2.95
N VAL A 52 -0.95 2.60 -2.38
CA VAL A 52 -1.33 3.46 -1.24
C VAL A 52 -1.92 4.72 -1.83
N ARG A 53 -3.25 4.85 -1.82
CA ARG A 53 -3.95 5.90 -2.55
C ARG A 53 -4.61 6.88 -1.61
N VAL A 54 -4.35 8.16 -1.85
CA VAL A 54 -4.84 9.28 -1.07
C VAL A 54 -5.62 10.18 -2.01
N VAL A 55 -6.68 10.80 -1.49
CA VAL A 55 -7.27 12.00 -2.06
C VAL A 55 -7.34 13.07 -0.98
N THR A 56 -7.02 14.30 -1.34
CA THR A 56 -7.26 15.46 -0.49
C THR A 56 -8.09 16.50 -1.20
N TYR A 57 -8.96 17.19 -0.46
CA TYR A 57 -9.80 18.24 -1.03
C TYR A 57 -10.21 19.28 0.02
N ASN A 58 -9.88 20.55 -0.21
CA ASN A 58 -10.51 21.66 0.49
C ASN A 58 -11.96 21.79 -0.04
N LEU A 59 -12.93 21.50 0.82
CA LEU A 59 -14.34 21.44 0.42
C LEU A 59 -14.95 22.81 0.19
N CYS A 60 -14.34 23.89 0.69
CA CYS A 60 -14.99 25.18 0.82
C CYS A 60 -16.42 25.05 1.37
N GLY A 61 -16.56 24.28 2.46
CA GLY A 61 -17.85 23.78 2.94
C GLY A 61 -18.67 24.81 3.72
N SER A 62 -18.05 25.91 4.14
CA SER A 62 -18.65 26.99 4.91
C SER A 62 -19.46 27.94 4.04
N GLY A 63 -20.64 28.35 4.52
CA GLY A 63 -21.45 29.40 3.89
C GLY A 63 -20.89 30.81 4.09
N GLY A 64 -19.87 30.96 4.96
CA GLY A 64 -19.17 32.21 5.20
C GLY A 64 -18.04 32.50 4.21
N THR A 65 -17.59 31.50 3.44
CA THR A 65 -16.52 31.69 2.45
C THR A 65 -17.08 32.30 1.17
N TYR A 66 -16.44 33.37 0.70
CA TYR A 66 -16.93 34.12 -0.45
C TYR A 66 -16.94 33.26 -1.72
N GLY A 67 -18.09 33.22 -2.41
CA GLY A 67 -18.25 32.52 -3.69
C GLY A 67 -18.56 31.02 -3.58
N CYS A 68 -18.28 30.40 -2.44
CA CYS A 68 -18.63 29.00 -2.21
C CYS A 68 -20.13 28.81 -1.98
N ASP A 69 -20.59 27.64 -2.37
CA ASP A 69 -22.00 27.28 -2.37
C ASP A 69 -22.32 26.28 -1.26
N PRO A 70 -23.01 26.70 -0.19
CA PRO A 70 -23.36 25.82 0.92
C PRO A 70 -24.67 25.05 0.68
N SER A 71 -25.28 25.15 -0.51
CA SER A 71 -26.54 24.44 -0.83
C SER A 71 -26.42 22.93 -0.76
N GLU A 72 -27.55 22.26 -0.56
CA GLU A 72 -27.64 20.80 -0.55
C GLU A 72 -27.17 20.23 -1.90
N GLU A 73 -27.55 20.84 -3.02
CA GLU A 73 -27.16 20.40 -4.35
C GLU A 73 -25.65 20.51 -4.58
N ALA A 74 -25.01 21.59 -4.14
CA ALA A 74 -23.55 21.74 -4.23
C ALA A 74 -22.82 20.76 -3.28
N ASN A 75 -23.38 20.51 -2.10
CA ASN A 75 -22.88 19.49 -1.17
C ASN A 75 -22.95 18.09 -1.77
N ASP A 76 -24.04 17.73 -2.44
CA ASP A 76 -24.16 16.45 -3.14
C ASP A 76 -23.09 16.27 -4.22
N VAL A 77 -22.72 17.34 -4.94
CA VAL A 77 -21.59 17.31 -5.89
C VAL A 77 -20.26 17.05 -5.16
N ARG A 78 -20.01 17.69 -4.01
CA ARG A 78 -18.80 17.42 -3.20
C ARG A 78 -18.76 15.96 -2.75
N TYR A 79 -19.87 15.45 -2.21
CA TYR A 79 -19.94 14.09 -1.71
C TYR A 79 -19.77 13.07 -2.82
N GLN A 80 -20.45 13.28 -3.96
CA GLN A 80 -20.31 12.38 -5.10
C GLN A 80 -18.87 12.33 -5.59
N LYS A 81 -18.17 13.47 -5.63
CA LYS A 81 -16.75 13.50 -5.95
C LYS A 81 -15.94 12.60 -5.01
N ILE A 82 -16.11 12.72 -3.70
CA ILE A 82 -15.40 11.84 -2.74
C ILE A 82 -15.80 10.36 -2.90
N MET A 83 -17.07 10.07 -3.18
CA MET A 83 -17.54 8.70 -3.44
C MET A 83 -16.89 8.10 -4.70
N ASP A 84 -16.72 8.88 -5.76
CA ASP A 84 -16.07 8.44 -7.00
C ASP A 84 -14.57 8.14 -6.76
N GLU A 85 -13.92 8.98 -5.95
CA GLU A 85 -12.50 8.82 -5.60
C GLU A 85 -12.24 7.64 -4.66
N THR A 86 -13.21 7.29 -3.82
CA THR A 86 -13.12 6.15 -2.90
C THR A 86 -13.66 4.85 -3.50
N SER A 87 -14.32 4.90 -4.67
CA SER A 87 -14.85 3.71 -5.33
C SER A 87 -13.74 2.77 -5.79
N VAL A 88 -13.93 1.46 -5.58
CA VAL A 88 -12.99 0.41 -6.03
C VAL A 88 -12.88 0.29 -7.55
N THR A 89 -13.85 0.83 -8.29
CA THR A 89 -13.82 0.92 -9.76
C THR A 89 -13.28 2.26 -10.26
N GLY A 90 -13.09 3.22 -9.36
CA GLY A 90 -12.48 4.53 -9.62
C GLY A 90 -11.03 4.57 -9.14
N TRP A 91 -10.64 5.66 -8.48
CA TRP A 91 -9.31 5.81 -7.89
C TRP A 91 -9.06 4.79 -6.77
N GLY A 92 -10.08 4.51 -5.97
CA GLY A 92 -10.00 3.55 -4.88
C GLY A 92 -9.12 4.03 -3.74
N ALA A 93 -9.21 5.33 -3.39
CA ALA A 93 -8.48 5.91 -2.27
C ALA A 93 -8.70 5.13 -0.98
N ASP A 94 -7.62 4.90 -0.24
CA ASP A 94 -7.65 4.34 1.11
C ASP A 94 -7.69 5.44 2.17
N TYR A 95 -7.18 6.63 1.83
CA TYR A 95 -7.11 7.78 2.73
C TYR A 95 -7.76 9.00 2.07
N VAL A 96 -8.60 9.69 2.82
CA VAL A 96 -9.29 10.91 2.40
C VAL A 96 -8.99 11.99 3.42
N SER A 97 -8.38 13.09 3.00
CA SER A 97 -8.17 14.28 3.82
C SER A 97 -9.07 15.40 3.34
N LEU A 98 -9.84 16.01 4.25
CA LEU A 98 -10.77 17.09 3.91
C LEU A 98 -10.59 18.25 4.89
N VAL A 99 -10.45 19.44 4.33
CA VAL A 99 -10.38 20.70 5.08
C VAL A 99 -11.56 21.60 4.71
N GLU A 100 -11.80 22.61 5.53
CA GLU A 100 -12.98 23.48 5.46
C GLU A 100 -14.31 22.73 5.51
N VAL A 101 -14.41 21.77 6.41
CA VAL A 101 -15.56 20.87 6.54
C VAL A 101 -16.44 21.33 7.69
N CYS A 102 -17.73 21.52 7.41
CA CYS A 102 -18.73 21.66 8.45
C CYS A 102 -19.08 20.30 9.06
N LYS A 103 -19.36 20.24 10.37
CA LYS A 103 -19.68 18.99 11.07
C LYS A 103 -20.81 18.18 10.43
N TYR A 104 -21.86 18.83 9.95
CA TYR A 104 -22.95 18.13 9.25
C TYR A 104 -22.47 17.47 7.94
N GLN A 105 -21.55 18.11 7.22
CA GLN A 105 -21.00 17.56 5.97
C GLN A 105 -20.15 16.33 6.26
N PHE A 106 -19.38 16.35 7.36
CA PHE A 106 -18.66 15.16 7.83
C PHE A 106 -19.64 14.03 8.15
N ASP A 107 -20.71 14.29 8.91
CA ASP A 107 -21.67 13.26 9.30
C ASP A 107 -22.41 12.65 8.10
N GLN A 108 -22.82 13.49 7.14
CA GLN A 108 -23.46 13.04 5.90
C GLN A 108 -22.50 12.22 5.04
N LEU A 109 -21.24 12.64 4.94
CA LEU A 109 -20.22 11.89 4.19
C LEU A 109 -19.87 10.56 4.87
N GLN A 110 -19.73 10.54 6.21
CA GLN A 110 -19.53 9.31 6.98
C GLN A 110 -20.68 8.32 6.78
N ALA A 111 -21.92 8.81 6.73
CA ALA A 111 -23.09 7.97 6.46
C ALA A 111 -23.05 7.35 5.05
N ARG A 112 -22.57 8.10 4.05
CA ARG A 112 -22.42 7.63 2.66
C ARG A 112 -21.28 6.62 2.50
N LEU A 113 -20.13 6.86 3.13
CA LEU A 113 -18.98 5.95 3.12
C LEU A 113 -19.24 4.66 3.93
N GLY A 114 -20.16 4.74 4.90
CA GLY A 114 -20.58 3.62 5.74
C GLY A 114 -19.45 3.06 6.59
N SER A 115 -19.57 1.79 7.01
CA SER A 115 -18.55 1.11 7.82
C SER A 115 -17.28 0.74 7.06
N THR A 116 -17.22 1.04 5.75
CA THR A 116 -16.02 0.80 4.93
C THR A 116 -14.89 1.76 5.30
N PHE A 117 -15.21 2.93 5.84
CA PHE A 117 -14.26 3.94 6.27
C PHE A 117 -14.52 4.33 7.73
N ALA A 118 -13.45 4.41 8.51
CA ALA A 118 -13.44 5.12 9.77
C ALA A 118 -13.16 6.61 9.53
N GLY A 119 -13.95 7.49 10.13
CA GLY A 119 -13.78 8.95 10.03
C GLY A 119 -13.47 9.60 11.37
N HIS A 120 -12.64 10.63 11.34
CA HIS A 120 -12.33 11.47 12.48
C HIS A 120 -12.45 12.94 12.09
N TYR A 121 -13.34 13.64 12.78
CA TYR A 121 -13.54 15.07 12.67
C TYR A 121 -12.97 15.80 13.88
N VAL A 122 -12.37 16.96 13.64
CA VAL A 122 -11.94 17.90 14.68
C VAL A 122 -12.47 19.29 14.33
N SER A 123 -13.12 19.93 15.31
CA SER A 123 -13.49 21.33 15.20
C SER A 123 -12.27 22.22 15.43
N THR A 124 -12.05 23.16 14.52
CA THR A 124 -11.01 24.21 14.61
C THR A 124 -11.65 25.54 14.98
N ALA A 125 -12.89 25.78 14.53
CA ALA A 125 -13.67 26.94 14.92
C ALA A 125 -15.07 26.50 15.37
N GLN A 126 -15.34 26.72 16.65
CA GLN A 126 -16.70 26.72 17.19
C GLN A 126 -17.12 28.20 17.24
N THR A 127 -18.37 28.53 16.91
CA THR A 127 -19.01 29.80 17.32
C THR A 127 -18.86 31.08 16.46
N LYS A 128 -19.23 31.01 15.17
CA LYS A 128 -19.88 32.17 14.49
C LYS A 128 -21.23 31.74 13.91
N THR A 129 -22.31 32.41 14.33
CA THR A 129 -23.66 32.21 13.76
C THR A 129 -23.58 32.37 12.23
N GLY A 130 -23.87 31.31 11.48
CA GLY A 130 -23.89 31.33 10.02
C GLY A 130 -22.65 30.79 9.30
N LEU A 131 -21.57 30.41 10.00
CA LEU A 131 -20.39 29.80 9.35
C LEU A 131 -20.75 28.43 8.74
N CYS A 132 -21.25 27.53 9.59
CA CYS A 132 -21.82 26.25 9.18
C CYS A 132 -23.31 26.23 9.51
N THR A 133 -24.13 26.09 8.47
CA THR A 133 -25.59 25.91 8.60
C THR A 133 -25.99 24.78 7.69
N ASP A 134 -26.47 23.68 8.27
CA ASP A 134 -27.01 22.54 7.52
C ASP A 134 -28.25 23.01 6.73
N PRO A 135 -28.23 22.97 5.38
CA PRO A 135 -29.35 23.42 4.56
C PRO A 135 -30.60 22.56 4.75
N THR A 136 -30.43 21.31 5.21
CA THR A 136 -31.52 20.35 5.43
C THR A 136 -32.08 20.40 6.86
N ASN A 137 -31.31 20.93 7.81
CA ASN A 137 -31.67 20.97 9.23
C ASN A 137 -31.02 22.14 9.98
N ALA A 138 -31.32 23.37 9.54
CA ALA A 138 -30.72 24.60 10.09
C ALA A 138 -30.95 24.82 11.61
N GLY A 139 -31.94 24.12 12.18
CA GLY A 139 -32.29 24.18 13.60
C GLY A 139 -31.38 23.37 14.52
N ASN A 140 -30.52 22.48 14.00
CA ASN A 140 -29.64 21.65 14.83
C ASN A 140 -28.35 22.40 15.23
N PRO A 141 -28.17 22.77 16.51
CA PRO A 141 -26.97 23.47 16.95
C PRO A 141 -25.72 22.57 16.99
N ALA A 142 -25.87 21.24 17.06
CA ALA A 142 -24.76 20.28 17.15
C ALA A 142 -23.96 20.13 15.84
N ASN A 143 -24.42 20.77 14.76
CA ASN A 143 -23.93 20.61 13.39
C ASN A 143 -23.22 21.86 12.84
N ARG A 144 -22.99 22.87 13.69
CA ARG A 144 -22.51 24.21 13.30
C ARG A 144 -21.01 24.41 13.44
N ASP A 145 -20.31 23.36 13.88
CA ASP A 145 -18.86 23.38 14.00
C ASP A 145 -18.22 23.36 12.61
N TYR A 146 -17.09 24.06 12.51
CA TYR A 146 -16.21 24.10 11.35
C TYR A 146 -14.86 23.49 11.71
N GLY A 147 -14.28 22.76 10.77
CA GLY A 147 -12.95 22.20 10.93
C GLY A 147 -12.58 21.23 9.83
N MET A 148 -12.03 20.10 10.23
CA MET A 148 -11.30 19.20 9.32
C MET A 148 -11.66 17.76 9.60
N ALA A 149 -11.52 16.93 8.58
CA ALA A 149 -11.80 15.51 8.68
C ALA A 149 -10.76 14.68 7.95
N VAL A 150 -10.46 13.53 8.53
CA VAL A 150 -9.76 12.44 7.85
C VAL A 150 -10.64 11.21 7.85
N PHE A 151 -10.72 10.53 6.70
CA PHE A 151 -11.32 9.21 6.59
C PHE A 151 -10.29 8.21 6.11
N VAL A 152 -10.33 7.01 6.67
CA VAL A 152 -9.43 5.94 6.30
C VAL A 152 -10.18 4.63 6.13
N ARG A 153 -9.88 3.91 5.05
CA ARG A 153 -10.53 2.65 4.68
C ARG A 153 -10.17 1.57 5.70
N GLY A 154 -11.19 0.89 6.19
CA GLY A 154 -11.06 -0.19 7.17
C GLY A 154 -11.31 0.27 8.59
N ALA A 155 -10.98 -0.62 9.53
CA ALA A 155 -11.16 -0.36 10.95
C ALA A 155 -10.05 0.56 11.48
N GLU A 156 -10.45 1.53 12.30
CA GLU A 156 -9.53 2.32 13.09
C GLU A 156 -8.84 1.45 14.15
N SER A 157 -7.52 1.62 14.26
CA SER A 157 -6.74 1.08 15.38
C SER A 157 -6.44 2.15 16.44
N GLU A 158 -6.24 3.41 16.03
CA GLU A 158 -5.91 4.52 16.93
C GLU A 158 -6.35 5.86 16.32
N ARG A 159 -6.63 6.85 17.17
CA ARG A 159 -6.91 8.25 16.77
C ARG A 159 -6.19 9.23 17.67
N THR A 160 -5.80 10.37 17.11
CA THR A 160 -5.22 11.48 17.87
C THR A 160 -5.41 12.81 17.15
N VAL A 161 -5.15 13.91 17.85
CA VAL A 161 -5.20 15.27 17.32
C VAL A 161 -3.86 15.94 17.61
N ILE A 162 -3.25 16.54 16.59
CA ILE A 162 -2.08 17.40 16.78
C ILE A 162 -2.58 18.82 16.97
N GLU A 163 -2.33 19.39 18.15
CA GLU A 163 -2.60 20.79 18.46
C GLU A 163 -1.41 21.62 17.94
N LEU A 164 -1.58 22.30 16.80
CA LEU A 164 -0.49 23.08 16.20
C LEU A 164 -0.42 24.48 16.81
N ASP A 165 -1.56 25.16 16.93
CA ASP A 165 -1.62 26.49 17.53
C ASP A 165 -3.02 26.81 18.05
N THR A 166 -3.12 27.78 18.96
CA THR A 166 -4.38 28.30 19.49
C THR A 166 -4.66 29.69 18.91
N ALA A 167 -5.94 30.02 18.74
CA ALA A 167 -6.36 31.34 18.30
C ALA A 167 -5.76 32.46 19.19
N GLU A 168 -5.67 32.24 20.50
CA GLU A 168 -5.08 33.18 21.45
C GLU A 168 -3.59 33.42 21.16
N ALA A 169 -2.81 32.35 20.98
CA ALA A 169 -1.38 32.44 20.68
C ALA A 169 -1.12 33.10 19.31
N ILE A 170 -1.90 32.75 18.28
CA ILE A 170 -1.82 33.40 16.96
C ILE A 170 -2.07 34.91 17.10
N ASN A 171 -3.15 35.31 17.77
CA ASN A 171 -3.46 36.73 17.96
C ASN A 171 -2.36 37.45 18.74
N ALA A 172 -1.78 36.81 19.76
CA ALA A 172 -0.67 37.37 20.53
C ALA A 172 0.59 37.55 19.66
N GLN A 173 0.97 36.55 18.87
CA GLN A 173 2.14 36.59 17.99
C GLN A 173 1.98 37.64 16.87
N LEU A 174 0.76 37.80 16.35
CA LEU A 174 0.44 38.79 15.32
C LEU A 174 0.11 40.18 15.88
N GLY A 175 0.01 40.34 17.20
CA GLY A 175 -0.36 41.59 17.86
C GLY A 175 -1.79 42.06 17.55
N ILE A 176 -2.70 41.13 17.24
CA ILE A 176 -4.09 41.45 16.91
C ILE A 176 -4.87 41.67 18.22
N THR A 177 -5.33 42.90 18.42
CA THR A 177 -6.07 43.31 19.63
C THR A 177 -7.47 43.81 19.33
N ASP A 178 -7.79 44.07 18.06
CA ASP A 178 -9.11 44.50 17.59
C ASP A 178 -10.07 43.30 17.62
N PRO A 179 -11.11 43.31 18.48
CA PRO A 179 -12.04 42.18 18.62
C PRO A 179 -12.73 41.76 17.31
N ALA A 180 -12.90 42.69 16.36
CA ALA A 180 -13.52 42.39 15.07
C ALA A 180 -12.58 41.64 14.10
N LYS A 181 -11.28 41.60 14.39
CA LYS A 181 -10.25 41.01 13.55
C LYS A 181 -9.53 39.82 14.19
N LEU A 182 -9.90 39.46 15.42
CA LEU A 182 -9.31 38.32 16.10
C LEU A 182 -9.47 37.06 15.24
N VAL A 183 -8.38 36.32 15.11
CA VAL A 183 -8.43 34.92 14.73
C VAL A 183 -9.25 34.20 15.79
N THR A 184 -10.20 33.38 15.35
CA THR A 184 -11.13 32.65 16.24
C THR A 184 -11.06 31.15 15.99
N GLU A 185 -10.00 30.70 15.35
CA GLU A 185 -9.78 29.32 14.94
C GLU A 185 -8.50 28.82 15.61
N ASP A 186 -8.59 27.70 16.30
CA ASP A 186 -7.43 26.93 16.73
C ASP A 186 -6.97 26.06 15.54
N ILE A 187 -5.67 25.96 15.32
CA ILE A 187 -5.11 25.17 14.22
C ILE A 187 -4.77 23.78 14.76
N ARG A 188 -5.58 22.80 14.35
CA ARG A 188 -5.60 21.44 14.89
C ARG A 188 -5.64 20.44 13.75
N VAL A 189 -5.01 19.28 13.89
CA VAL A 189 -4.88 18.27 12.82
C VAL A 189 -5.44 16.93 13.29
N PRO A 190 -6.60 16.46 12.80
CA PRO A 190 -7.10 15.13 13.08
C PRO A 190 -6.22 14.10 12.37
N CYS A 191 -5.83 13.07 13.11
CA CYS A 191 -5.05 11.97 12.61
C CYS A 191 -5.73 10.64 12.98
N LEU A 192 -5.78 9.73 11.99
CA LEU A 192 -6.24 8.37 12.18
C LEU A 192 -5.14 7.40 11.82
N LYS A 193 -5.01 6.35 12.64
CA LYS A 193 -4.21 5.18 12.35
C LYS A 193 -5.14 4.01 12.12
N THR A 194 -4.96 3.35 11.00
CA THR A 194 -5.72 2.14 10.65
C THR A 194 -4.78 0.97 10.45
N LEU A 195 -5.24 -0.23 10.79
CA LEU A 195 -4.61 -1.46 10.35
C LEU A 195 -5.26 -1.88 9.02
N THR A 196 -4.72 -1.39 7.90
CA THR A 196 -5.22 -1.75 6.57
C THR A 196 -4.57 -3.03 6.06
N SER A 197 -4.96 -3.48 4.86
CA SER A 197 -4.21 -4.49 4.12
C SER A 197 -2.80 -4.07 3.71
N SER A 198 -2.42 -2.81 3.91
CA SER A 198 -1.10 -2.22 3.60
C SER A 198 -0.43 -1.74 4.89
N GLY A 199 -0.70 -2.41 6.02
CA GLY A 199 -0.21 -2.09 7.35
C GLY A 199 -0.69 -0.80 7.99
N SER A 200 -0.02 -0.47 9.11
CA SER A 200 -0.42 0.61 10.00
C SER A 200 0.21 1.93 9.57
N THR A 201 -0.61 2.91 9.20
CA THR A 201 -0.15 4.24 8.74
C THR A 201 -0.97 5.30 9.46
N TRP A 202 -0.30 6.33 9.96
CA TRP A 202 -0.97 7.56 10.39
C TRP A 202 -1.33 8.38 9.16
N ALA A 203 -2.60 8.74 9.02
CA ALA A 203 -3.05 9.70 8.03
C ALA A 203 -3.64 10.91 8.74
N CYS A 204 -3.17 12.09 8.35
CA CYS A 204 -3.55 13.35 8.97
C CYS A 204 -4.10 14.33 7.94
N SER A 205 -5.18 15.02 8.29
CA SER A 205 -5.70 16.13 7.49
C SER A 205 -5.11 17.44 7.97
N VAL A 206 -4.48 18.22 7.09
CA VAL A 206 -3.68 19.41 7.45
C VAL A 206 -4.30 20.66 6.85
N HIS A 207 -4.55 21.67 7.69
CA HIS A 207 -4.86 23.03 7.26
C HIS A 207 -3.99 23.99 8.07
N LEU A 208 -2.88 24.47 7.49
CA LEU A 208 -2.01 25.44 8.19
C LEU A 208 -2.67 26.83 8.21
N TYR A 209 -2.22 27.71 9.09
CA TYR A 209 -2.75 29.07 9.19
C TYR A 209 -2.76 29.81 7.84
N TRP A 210 -3.91 30.38 7.46
CA TRP A 210 -4.16 31.01 6.15
C TRP A 210 -3.54 32.42 5.96
N GLY A 211 -2.50 32.75 6.74
CA GLY A 211 -1.83 34.05 6.70
C GLY A 211 -1.26 34.42 5.32
N THR A 212 -1.16 35.72 5.01
CA THR A 212 -0.61 36.17 3.73
C THR A 212 0.91 35.88 3.64
N PRO A 213 1.41 35.22 2.58
CA PRO A 213 2.84 35.06 2.36
C PRO A 213 3.58 36.41 2.31
N GLY A 214 4.68 36.54 3.06
CA GLY A 214 5.42 37.81 3.20
C GLY A 214 4.92 38.74 4.31
N SER A 215 3.90 38.33 5.06
CA SER A 215 3.47 38.99 6.31
C SER A 215 3.99 38.23 7.54
N LEU A 216 3.73 38.77 8.74
CA LEU A 216 4.02 38.08 10.00
C LEU A 216 3.33 36.71 10.11
N GLY A 217 2.20 36.51 9.41
CA GLY A 217 1.51 35.21 9.36
C GLY A 217 2.35 34.07 8.81
N LYS A 218 3.42 34.35 8.05
CA LYS A 218 4.37 33.33 7.62
C LYS A 218 5.09 32.67 8.80
N TYR A 219 5.35 33.39 9.90
CA TYR A 219 6.05 32.82 11.06
C TYR A 219 5.16 31.85 11.85
N VAL A 220 3.86 32.15 11.94
CA VAL A 220 2.85 31.23 12.48
C VAL A 220 2.89 29.90 11.71
N MET A 221 2.73 29.96 10.38
CA MET A 221 2.79 28.76 9.53
C MET A 221 4.12 28.00 9.65
N ASP A 222 5.25 28.71 9.78
CA ASP A 222 6.58 28.10 9.91
C ASP A 222 6.70 27.28 11.20
N GLU A 223 6.18 27.81 12.32
CA GLU A 223 6.16 27.14 13.62
C GLU A 223 5.20 25.93 13.62
N GLU A 224 4.02 26.08 13.03
CA GLU A 224 3.04 25.01 12.84
C GLU A 224 3.61 23.85 11.99
N ALA A 225 4.21 24.17 10.83
CA ALA A 225 4.82 23.17 9.96
C ALA A 225 5.99 22.45 10.66
N ALA A 226 6.79 23.18 11.46
CA ALA A 226 7.86 22.58 12.24
C ALA A 226 7.33 21.65 13.35
N LEU A 227 6.23 22.01 14.02
CA LEU A 227 5.55 21.15 15.01
C LEU A 227 4.99 19.88 14.35
N LEU A 228 4.31 20.02 13.22
CA LEU A 228 3.78 18.92 12.43
C LEU A 228 4.89 17.94 12.03
N ALA A 229 5.99 18.44 11.48
CA ALA A 229 7.15 17.63 11.09
C ALA A 229 7.79 16.89 12.27
N ARG A 230 7.91 17.55 13.44
CA ARG A 230 8.42 16.91 14.67
C ARG A 230 7.51 15.79 15.15
N GLN A 231 6.19 16.02 15.18
CA GLN A 231 5.24 15.00 15.61
C GLN A 231 5.26 13.78 14.69
N ALA A 232 5.30 14.00 13.37
CA ALA A 232 5.43 12.90 12.42
C ALA A 232 6.72 12.10 12.62
N ARG A 233 7.85 12.78 12.85
CA ARG A 233 9.14 12.10 13.12
C ARG A 233 9.08 11.18 14.33
N LEU A 234 8.38 11.56 15.40
CA LEU A 234 8.19 10.68 16.57
C LEU A 234 7.49 9.37 16.20
N TRP A 235 6.52 9.39 15.29
CA TRP A 235 5.86 8.19 14.79
C TRP A 235 6.76 7.37 13.85
N GLU A 236 7.54 8.04 13.00
CA GLU A 236 8.49 7.39 12.10
C GLU A 236 9.65 6.71 12.86
N ASP A 237 10.08 7.28 13.97
CA ASP A 237 11.15 6.75 14.84
C ASP A 237 10.75 5.42 15.49
N VAL A 238 9.47 5.26 15.84
CA VAL A 238 8.89 4.00 16.32
C VAL A 238 8.36 3.09 15.19
N GLY A 239 8.68 3.40 13.94
CA GLY A 239 8.42 2.52 12.80
C GLY A 239 7.04 2.65 12.16
N THR A 240 6.25 3.68 12.47
CA THR A 240 4.92 3.89 11.87
C THR A 240 5.01 4.91 10.72
N PRO A 241 4.68 4.52 9.47
CA PRO A 241 4.55 5.44 8.34
C PRO A 241 3.54 6.58 8.58
N VAL A 242 3.77 7.72 7.93
CA VAL A 242 2.91 8.91 8.04
C VAL A 242 2.53 9.43 6.65
N ILE A 243 1.25 9.77 6.50
CA ILE A 243 0.69 10.50 5.37
C ILE A 243 0.15 11.82 5.90
N LEU A 244 0.61 12.92 5.31
CA LEU A 244 0.10 14.26 5.58
C LEU A 244 -0.54 14.77 4.30
N ALA A 245 -1.82 15.14 4.34
CA ALA A 245 -2.49 15.66 3.15
C ALA A 245 -3.48 16.76 3.52
N GLY A 246 -3.65 17.76 2.66
CA GLY A 246 -4.52 18.90 2.96
C GLY A 246 -4.06 20.18 2.29
N ASP A 247 -4.54 21.31 2.81
CA ASP A 247 -4.21 22.67 2.37
C ASP A 247 -3.16 23.27 3.31
N PHE A 248 -1.94 23.43 2.83
CA PHE A 248 -0.83 23.95 3.62
C PHE A 248 -0.73 25.48 3.52
N ASN A 249 -1.64 26.15 2.80
CA ASN A 249 -1.75 27.60 2.63
C ASN A 249 -0.53 28.32 2.05
N THR A 250 0.52 27.59 1.66
CA THR A 250 1.79 28.16 1.21
C THR A 250 2.39 27.38 0.06
N SER A 251 3.17 28.09 -0.76
CA SER A 251 3.81 27.54 -1.96
C SER A 251 5.01 26.65 -1.62
N PRO A 252 5.39 25.72 -2.52
CA PRO A 252 6.30 24.62 -2.18
C PRO A 252 7.76 25.04 -1.97
N TRP A 253 8.17 26.21 -2.46
CA TRP A 253 9.53 26.78 -2.29
C TRP A 253 9.72 27.61 -1.01
N THR A 254 8.69 27.70 -0.17
CA THR A 254 8.77 28.49 1.06
C THR A 254 9.48 27.73 2.18
N THR A 255 10.11 28.47 3.11
CA THR A 255 10.78 27.85 4.27
C THR A 255 9.82 27.05 5.15
N VAL A 256 8.53 27.39 5.15
CA VAL A 256 7.48 26.63 5.83
C VAL A 256 7.48 25.19 5.31
N MET A 257 7.52 25.01 4.00
CA MET A 257 7.51 23.69 3.38
C MET A 257 8.85 22.96 3.49
N SER A 258 9.96 23.69 3.67
CA SER A 258 11.29 23.10 3.88
C SER A 258 11.36 22.16 5.10
N HIS A 259 10.46 22.32 6.09
CA HIS A 259 10.35 21.40 7.25
C HIS A 259 9.86 20.00 6.87
N LEU A 260 9.15 19.86 5.74
CA LEU A 260 8.51 18.61 5.33
C LEU A 260 9.33 17.89 4.26
N TYR A 261 9.73 18.60 3.21
CA TYR A 261 10.44 17.99 2.09
C TYR A 261 11.80 17.41 2.49
N GLU A 262 12.14 16.28 1.89
CA GLU A 262 13.45 15.65 2.04
C GLU A 262 14.60 16.50 1.43
N PRO A 263 15.82 16.45 2.02
CA PRO A 263 16.96 17.27 1.58
C PRO A 263 17.31 17.13 0.10
N ALA A 264 17.03 15.98 -0.52
CA ALA A 264 17.29 15.72 -1.93
C ALA A 264 16.53 16.68 -2.88
N LEU A 265 15.44 17.29 -2.43
CA LEU A 265 14.64 18.24 -3.21
C LEU A 265 15.13 19.70 -3.12
N GLY A 266 16.28 19.96 -2.48
CA GLY A 266 16.91 21.29 -2.46
C GLY A 266 16.14 22.33 -1.63
N GLU A 267 16.34 23.62 -1.91
CA GLU A 267 15.59 24.74 -1.30
C GLU A 267 15.53 24.67 0.24
N ASN A 268 16.68 24.39 0.86
CA ASN A 268 16.87 24.23 2.30
C ASN A 268 15.96 23.18 2.96
N ALA A 269 15.49 22.18 2.21
CA ALA A 269 14.76 21.07 2.81
C ALA A 269 15.54 20.40 3.93
N ALA A 270 14.84 20.09 5.01
CA ALA A 270 15.37 19.39 6.17
C ALA A 270 14.40 18.31 6.71
N GLY A 271 13.29 18.07 6.00
CA GLY A 271 12.24 17.14 6.41
C GLY A 271 12.49 15.69 6.01
N GLY A 272 11.47 14.85 6.20
CA GLY A 272 11.49 13.41 5.95
C GLY A 272 10.40 12.95 4.98
N PHE A 273 9.80 13.85 4.21
CA PHE A 273 8.68 13.55 3.34
C PHE A 273 9.02 13.66 1.86
N ILE A 274 8.39 12.77 1.12
CA ILE A 274 8.27 12.80 -0.32
C ILE A 274 6.86 13.27 -0.69
N GLU A 275 6.74 14.34 -1.48
CA GLU A 275 5.45 14.74 -2.05
C GLU A 275 5.05 13.79 -3.19
N ALA A 276 3.79 13.38 -3.22
CA ALA A 276 3.15 12.92 -4.45
C ALA A 276 2.81 14.16 -5.29
N ASP A 277 3.71 14.46 -6.22
CA ASP A 277 3.55 15.53 -7.19
C ASP A 277 3.53 14.93 -8.59
N GLU A 278 3.06 15.70 -9.57
CA GLU A 278 3.12 15.34 -10.97
C GLU A 278 4.60 15.30 -11.37
N THR A 279 5.11 14.12 -11.76
CA THR A 279 6.55 13.93 -12.02
C THR A 279 6.96 14.29 -13.45
N ASP A 280 6.03 14.80 -14.25
CA ASP A 280 6.30 15.30 -15.59
C ASP A 280 7.06 16.63 -15.54
N ALA A 281 8.18 16.68 -16.26
CA ALA A 281 8.97 17.89 -16.43
C ALA A 281 8.19 19.02 -17.10
N ASP A 282 7.10 18.71 -17.82
CA ASP A 282 6.22 19.69 -18.43
C ASP A 282 5.63 20.64 -17.37
N TYR A 283 5.33 20.16 -16.16
CA TYR A 283 4.76 20.99 -15.09
C TYR A 283 5.81 21.62 -14.16
N PHE A 284 7.10 21.45 -14.44
CA PHE A 284 8.14 22.03 -13.59
C PHE A 284 8.32 23.54 -13.81
N ASN A 285 8.00 24.05 -15.00
CA ASN A 285 8.38 25.40 -15.42
C ASN A 285 7.22 26.15 -16.08
N GLY A 286 7.05 27.43 -15.76
CA GLY A 286 6.08 28.31 -16.45
C GLY A 286 4.60 28.13 -16.11
N HIS A 287 4.24 27.13 -15.28
CA HIS A 287 2.84 26.86 -14.88
C HIS A 287 2.43 27.53 -13.56
N LEU A 288 3.36 27.73 -12.63
CA LEU A 288 3.08 28.38 -11.35
C LEU A 288 3.52 29.86 -11.34
N PRO A 289 2.60 30.80 -11.07
CA PRO A 289 2.95 32.21 -10.97
C PRO A 289 4.02 32.49 -9.90
N GLY A 290 5.10 33.18 -10.30
CA GLY A 290 6.16 33.59 -9.39
C GLY A 290 7.12 32.47 -8.96
N ALA A 291 6.96 31.27 -9.50
CA ALA A 291 7.89 30.18 -9.30
C ALA A 291 9.10 30.32 -10.23
N GLY A 292 10.31 30.08 -9.70
CA GLY A 292 11.52 29.99 -10.54
C GLY A 292 11.61 28.62 -11.23
N ASP A 293 12.28 28.54 -12.36
CA ASP A 293 12.39 27.30 -13.13
C ASP A 293 13.28 26.25 -12.45
N CYS A 294 12.88 24.99 -12.55
CA CYS A 294 13.69 23.82 -12.24
C CYS A 294 14.75 23.59 -13.32
N PRO A 295 15.97 23.15 -12.96
CA PRO A 295 16.96 22.72 -13.92
C PRO A 295 16.42 21.60 -14.83
N SER A 296 16.73 21.65 -16.12
CA SER A 296 16.22 20.69 -17.12
C SER A 296 16.66 19.23 -16.90
N SER A 297 17.64 18.98 -16.03
CA SER A 297 18.11 17.63 -15.65
C SER A 297 17.45 17.11 -14.36
N THR A 298 16.54 17.88 -13.77
CA THR A 298 15.90 17.54 -12.50
C THR A 298 14.86 16.47 -12.72
N LEU A 299 14.94 15.36 -11.97
CA LEU A 299 13.94 14.29 -12.04
C LEU A 299 12.71 14.58 -11.18
N ARG A 300 12.84 15.44 -10.17
CA ARG A 300 11.77 15.82 -9.23
C ARG A 300 11.92 17.26 -8.79
N CYS A 301 10.86 18.05 -8.88
CA CYS A 301 10.91 19.45 -8.53
C CYS A 301 9.69 19.91 -7.73
N ARG A 302 9.88 20.91 -6.86
CA ARG A 302 8.84 21.53 -6.03
C ARG A 302 8.02 22.56 -6.81
N ARG A 303 7.42 22.18 -7.92
CA ARG A 303 6.81 23.12 -8.89
C ARG A 303 5.52 22.62 -9.56
N GLY A 304 4.93 21.51 -9.11
CA GLY A 304 3.79 20.92 -9.79
C GLY A 304 2.52 21.79 -9.85
N GLU A 305 1.38 21.14 -10.04
CA GLU A 305 0.20 21.82 -10.55
C GLU A 305 -0.49 22.79 -9.58
N ILE A 306 -1.26 23.72 -10.17
CA ILE A 306 -2.12 24.65 -9.43
C ILE A 306 -3.24 23.87 -8.76
N THR A 307 -3.41 24.09 -7.46
CA THR A 307 -4.47 23.46 -6.67
C THR A 307 -5.52 24.46 -6.18
N PHE A 308 -5.14 25.73 -6.06
CA PHE A 308 -6.00 26.85 -5.74
C PHE A 308 -6.22 27.76 -6.96
N LEU A 309 -7.47 27.84 -7.41
CA LEU A 309 -7.83 28.47 -8.68
C LEU A 309 -8.01 29.98 -8.60
N ALA A 310 -7.99 30.56 -7.39
CA ALA A 310 -8.18 31.99 -7.15
C ALA A 310 -9.43 32.54 -7.89
N LYS A 311 -10.56 31.84 -7.77
CA LYS A 311 -11.77 32.14 -8.57
C LYS A 311 -12.23 33.58 -8.36
N GLY A 312 -12.52 34.27 -9.47
CA GLY A 312 -12.87 35.70 -9.45
C GLY A 312 -11.70 36.66 -9.20
N LYS A 313 -10.45 36.16 -9.21
CA LYS A 313 -9.21 36.95 -9.12
C LYS A 313 -8.34 36.73 -10.38
N PRO A 314 -7.31 37.56 -10.61
CA PRO A 314 -6.36 37.34 -11.70
C PRO A 314 -5.62 36.00 -11.57
N ALA A 315 -5.31 35.37 -12.70
CA ALA A 315 -4.58 34.08 -12.74
C ALA A 315 -3.22 34.12 -12.02
N SER A 316 -2.59 35.30 -11.91
CA SER A 316 -1.36 35.49 -11.13
C SER A 316 -1.51 35.20 -9.63
N GLN A 317 -2.73 35.05 -9.12
CA GLN A 317 -3.03 34.70 -7.73
C GLN A 317 -3.29 33.20 -7.53
N GLN A 318 -3.28 32.41 -8.60
CA GLN A 318 -3.33 30.96 -8.53
C GLN A 318 -2.10 30.40 -7.85
N LYS A 319 -2.27 29.32 -7.09
CA LYS A 319 -1.20 28.72 -6.29
C LYS A 319 -1.32 27.21 -6.25
N LYS A 320 -0.19 26.55 -6.01
CA LYS A 320 -0.12 25.21 -5.44
C LYS A 320 -0.02 25.38 -3.93
N ILE A 321 -1.04 24.93 -3.21
CA ILE A 321 -1.12 24.97 -1.75
C ILE A 321 -1.71 23.69 -1.15
N ASP A 322 -2.25 22.78 -1.97
CA ASP A 322 -2.76 21.49 -1.54
C ASP A 322 -1.76 20.39 -1.87
N TYR A 323 -1.50 19.50 -0.90
CA TYR A 323 -0.42 18.54 -1.00
C TYR A 323 -0.82 17.16 -0.48
N VAL A 324 -0.14 16.14 -1.00
CA VAL A 324 -0.08 14.80 -0.41
C VAL A 324 1.38 14.45 -0.16
N PHE A 325 1.75 14.27 1.10
CA PHE A 325 3.08 13.88 1.53
C PHE A 325 3.08 12.48 2.13
N PHE A 326 4.10 11.71 1.78
CA PHE A 326 4.38 10.39 2.32
C PHE A 326 5.73 10.41 3.04
N SER A 327 5.84 9.79 4.22
CA SER A 327 7.12 9.65 4.93
C SER A 327 8.12 8.85 4.09
N SER A 328 9.21 9.47 3.61
CA SER A 328 10.11 8.88 2.60
C SER A 328 10.91 7.67 3.11
N LYS A 329 11.05 7.53 4.43
CA LYS A 329 11.57 6.31 5.08
C LYS A 329 10.74 5.06 4.77
N PHE A 330 9.45 5.23 4.53
CA PHE A 330 8.51 4.13 4.34
C PHE A 330 7.89 4.10 2.96
N PHE A 331 7.95 5.18 2.17
CA PHE A 331 7.32 5.24 0.87
C PHE A 331 8.28 5.71 -0.23
N ARG A 332 8.12 5.16 -1.43
CA ARG A 332 8.84 5.55 -2.66
C ARG A 332 7.87 5.67 -3.82
N ASN A 333 8.38 6.09 -4.97
CA ASN A 333 7.62 6.17 -6.22
C ASN A 333 6.30 6.93 -6.02
N ALA A 334 6.37 8.02 -5.25
CA ALA A 334 5.22 8.87 -4.99
C ALA A 334 4.90 9.66 -6.27
N VAL A 335 3.65 9.57 -6.69
CA VAL A 335 3.11 10.22 -7.88
C VAL A 335 1.78 10.87 -7.50
N GLY A 336 1.48 12.04 -8.04
CA GLY A 336 0.24 12.76 -7.74
C GLY A 336 -0.22 13.60 -8.92
N ASP A 337 -1.47 14.03 -8.87
CA ASP A 337 -2.14 14.77 -9.94
C ASP A 337 -3.20 15.70 -9.33
N ALA A 338 -3.27 16.95 -9.79
CA ALA A 338 -4.34 17.88 -9.42
C ALA A 338 -5.50 17.73 -10.41
N LEU A 339 -6.66 17.32 -9.90
CA LEU A 339 -7.79 17.01 -10.77
C LEU A 339 -8.40 18.27 -11.37
N PRO A 340 -9.14 18.15 -12.49
CA PRO A 340 -9.92 19.26 -13.02
C PRO A 340 -10.90 19.86 -12.00
N ASP A 341 -11.18 21.15 -12.18
CA ASP A 341 -12.19 21.87 -11.39
C ASP A 341 -13.54 21.15 -11.37
N VAL A 342 -14.17 21.12 -10.20
CA VAL A 342 -15.48 20.49 -9.99
C VAL A 342 -16.57 21.53 -10.30
N PRO A 343 -17.35 21.35 -11.39
CA PRO A 343 -18.33 22.34 -11.80
C PRO A 343 -19.46 22.50 -10.77
N ASN A 344 -19.91 23.73 -10.57
CA ASN A 344 -21.08 24.02 -9.73
C ASN A 344 -22.36 24.08 -10.60
N PRO A 345 -23.48 23.43 -10.19
CA PRO A 345 -24.76 23.58 -10.86
C PRO A 345 -25.35 25.00 -10.80
N HIS A 346 -24.97 25.82 -9.82
CA HIS A 346 -25.43 27.19 -9.62
C HIS A 346 -24.44 28.21 -10.21
N ALA A 347 -24.92 28.99 -11.18
CA ALA A 347 -24.12 29.99 -11.87
C ALA A 347 -23.59 31.08 -10.91
N GLY A 348 -22.32 31.46 -11.07
CA GLY A 348 -21.66 32.48 -10.26
C GLY A 348 -21.25 32.03 -8.85
N LYS A 349 -21.40 30.73 -8.57
CA LYS A 349 -20.99 30.07 -7.32
C LYS A 349 -20.05 28.91 -7.62
N TRP A 350 -19.34 28.43 -6.60
CA TRP A 350 -18.33 27.38 -6.74
C TRP A 350 -18.57 26.25 -5.76
N VAL A 351 -18.28 25.02 -6.18
CA VAL A 351 -18.24 23.86 -5.26
C VAL A 351 -17.03 24.02 -4.34
N SER A 352 -15.87 24.29 -4.92
CA SER A 352 -14.71 24.78 -4.20
C SER A 352 -13.94 25.72 -5.12
N ASP A 353 -13.14 26.60 -4.56
CA ASP A 353 -12.08 27.34 -5.25
C ASP A 353 -10.75 26.57 -5.29
N HIS A 354 -10.70 25.41 -4.64
CA HIS A 354 -9.65 24.41 -4.79
C HIS A 354 -10.09 23.29 -5.74
N VAL A 355 -9.10 22.54 -6.24
CA VAL A 355 -9.33 21.28 -6.93
C VAL A 355 -8.92 20.09 -6.06
N PRO A 356 -9.55 18.91 -6.20
CA PRO A 356 -9.11 17.72 -5.51
C PRO A 356 -7.73 17.27 -5.99
N VAL A 357 -6.88 16.81 -5.09
CA VAL A 357 -5.55 16.28 -5.43
C VAL A 357 -5.51 14.79 -5.09
N ARG A 358 -4.99 13.99 -6.04
CA ARG A 358 -4.69 12.57 -5.81
C ARG A 358 -3.21 12.42 -5.52
N GLY A 359 -2.90 11.49 -4.62
CA GLY A 359 -1.53 11.03 -4.41
C GLY A 359 -1.50 9.52 -4.28
N ALA A 360 -0.49 8.89 -4.84
CA ALA A 360 -0.22 7.48 -4.67
C ALA A 360 1.26 7.24 -4.41
N ALA A 361 1.58 6.26 -3.56
CA ALA A 361 2.95 5.85 -3.32
C ALA A 361 3.08 4.34 -3.13
N GLU A 362 4.30 3.86 -3.34
CA GLU A 362 4.66 2.49 -3.02
C GLU A 362 5.23 2.39 -1.61
N TRP A 363 4.79 1.38 -0.87
CA TRP A 363 5.34 1.09 0.45
C TRP A 363 6.69 0.36 0.33
N ILE A 364 7.69 0.78 1.10
CA ILE A 364 9.05 0.23 1.15
C ILE A 364 9.15 -0.75 2.32
N CYS A 365 9.60 -1.97 2.01
CA CYS A 365 10.06 -2.93 3.01
C CYS A 365 11.59 -2.98 2.94
N GLY A 366 12.25 -2.96 4.11
CA GLY A 366 13.70 -3.14 4.17
C GLY A 366 14.09 -4.62 4.19
N PRO A 367 15.34 -4.99 3.84
CA PRO A 367 15.85 -6.37 3.96
C PRO A 367 15.74 -6.94 5.39
N SER A 368 15.78 -6.08 6.40
CA SER A 368 15.62 -6.44 7.82
C SER A 368 14.18 -6.82 8.19
N ASP A 369 13.20 -6.44 7.37
CA ASP A 369 11.78 -6.62 7.67
C ASP A 369 11.22 -7.94 7.11
N VAL A 370 12.07 -8.75 6.47
CA VAL A 370 11.72 -10.06 5.89
C VAL A 370 12.78 -11.09 6.23
N THR A 371 12.47 -11.94 7.19
CA THR A 371 13.35 -13.02 7.68
C THR A 371 12.83 -14.40 7.27
N ASP A 372 13.66 -15.43 7.39
CA ASP A 372 13.26 -16.83 7.22
C ASP A 372 12.20 -17.29 8.24
N SER A 373 11.91 -16.45 9.23
CA SER A 373 10.95 -16.68 10.30
C SER A 373 9.68 -15.82 10.18
N SER A 374 9.63 -14.92 9.19
CA SER A 374 8.49 -14.02 9.02
C SER A 374 7.24 -14.76 8.56
N VAL A 375 6.06 -14.38 9.06
CA VAL A 375 4.79 -14.98 8.63
C VAL A 375 4.35 -14.32 7.32
N LEU A 376 4.10 -15.09 6.27
CA LEU A 376 3.72 -14.55 4.97
C LEU A 376 2.23 -14.65 4.72
N ARG A 377 1.58 -13.57 4.26
CA ARG A 377 0.13 -13.52 4.02
C ARG A 377 -0.18 -13.09 2.60
N ARG A 378 -1.07 -13.78 1.90
CA ARG A 378 -1.63 -13.25 0.63
C ARG A 378 -2.89 -12.42 0.90
N GLY A 379 -2.82 -11.13 0.60
CA GLY A 379 -3.94 -10.20 0.67
C GLY A 379 -4.85 -10.20 -0.56
N ALA A 380 -5.90 -9.39 -0.50
CA ALA A 380 -6.81 -9.16 -1.62
C ALA A 380 -6.06 -8.65 -2.85
N LYS A 381 -6.51 -9.03 -4.06
CA LYS A 381 -5.86 -8.70 -5.34
C LYS A 381 -4.47 -9.34 -5.55
N GLY A 382 -4.07 -10.33 -4.75
CA GLY A 382 -2.86 -11.12 -5.02
C GLY A 382 -1.57 -10.41 -4.63
N VAL A 383 -1.64 -9.60 -3.57
CA VAL A 383 -0.46 -8.99 -2.95
C VAL A 383 0.06 -9.95 -1.88
N LEU A 384 1.37 -10.17 -1.84
CA LEU A 384 2.03 -10.95 -0.79
C LEU A 384 2.63 -10.01 0.25
N PHE A 385 2.35 -10.30 1.51
CA PHE A 385 2.85 -9.59 2.67
C PHE A 385 3.72 -10.51 3.52
N SER A 386 4.68 -9.92 4.23
CA SER A 386 5.53 -10.53 5.23
C SER A 386 5.29 -9.81 6.54
N HIS A 387 5.15 -10.53 7.63
CA HIS A 387 5.06 -9.99 8.97
C HIS A 387 6.30 -10.47 9.72
N ALA A 388 7.26 -9.57 9.90
CA ALA A 388 8.36 -9.84 10.82
C ALA A 388 7.79 -9.97 12.24
N LEU A 389 8.39 -10.81 13.08
CA LEU A 389 8.01 -10.90 14.49
C LEU A 389 8.95 -9.99 15.28
N GLN A 390 8.37 -9.14 16.12
CA GLN A 390 9.14 -8.17 16.90
C GLN A 390 9.30 -8.70 18.32
N SER A 391 10.49 -9.24 18.62
CA SER A 391 10.83 -9.62 19.99
C SER A 391 11.19 -8.39 20.81
N ALA A 392 10.70 -8.32 22.05
CA ALA A 392 11.19 -7.37 23.04
C ALA A 392 12.54 -7.82 23.66
N GLU A 393 12.93 -9.09 23.46
CA GLU A 393 14.05 -9.74 24.17
C GLU A 393 14.86 -10.71 23.29
N ALA A 394 15.87 -11.35 23.90
CA ALA A 394 16.83 -12.28 23.32
C ALA A 394 16.20 -13.56 22.70
N PRO A 395 16.96 -14.33 21.88
CA PRO A 395 16.48 -15.57 21.26
C PRO A 395 15.88 -16.56 22.27
N GLY A 396 14.80 -17.25 21.87
CA GLY A 396 14.02 -18.18 22.68
C GLY A 396 12.90 -17.57 23.52
N THR A 397 12.66 -16.26 23.39
CA THR A 397 11.51 -15.62 24.04
C THR A 397 10.19 -16.06 23.41
N THR A 398 9.15 -16.16 24.24
CA THR A 398 7.76 -16.38 23.78
C THR A 398 6.92 -15.10 23.85
N ASP A 399 7.55 -13.99 24.24
CA ASP A 399 6.93 -12.67 24.37
C ASP A 399 7.35 -11.78 23.18
N PHE A 400 6.59 -11.90 22.10
CA PHE A 400 6.74 -11.09 20.91
C PHE A 400 5.37 -10.84 20.28
N THR A 401 5.24 -9.71 19.61
CA THR A 401 4.03 -9.35 18.85
C THR A 401 4.28 -9.52 17.37
N LEU A 402 3.20 -9.71 16.60
CA LEU A 402 3.24 -9.57 15.15
C LEU A 402 3.78 -8.18 14.82
N GLY A 403 4.97 -8.15 14.24
CA GLY A 403 5.65 -6.92 13.87
C GLY A 403 5.12 -6.36 12.55
N LYS A 404 5.87 -5.40 12.03
CA LYS A 404 5.51 -4.63 10.83
C LYS A 404 5.16 -5.56 9.66
N GLU A 405 3.94 -5.37 9.14
CA GLU A 405 3.55 -5.93 7.84
C GLU A 405 4.36 -5.26 6.73
N CYS A 406 4.80 -6.05 5.76
CA CYS A 406 5.69 -5.63 4.69
C CYS A 406 5.21 -6.23 3.38
N ARG A 407 4.87 -5.43 2.38
CA ARG A 407 4.57 -5.94 1.03
C ARG A 407 5.83 -6.50 0.39
N VAL A 408 5.82 -7.81 0.15
CA VAL A 408 6.94 -8.53 -0.46
C VAL A 408 6.63 -9.05 -1.85
N GLY A 409 5.41 -8.91 -2.39
CA GLY A 409 5.16 -9.32 -3.78
C GLY A 409 3.80 -8.92 -4.34
N VAL A 410 3.64 -9.06 -5.66
CA VAL A 410 2.40 -8.81 -6.42
C VAL A 410 2.16 -9.90 -7.46
N GLY A 411 0.94 -9.98 -7.98
CA GLY A 411 0.60 -10.94 -9.03
C GLY A 411 0.33 -12.36 -8.52
N TRP A 412 0.21 -12.54 -7.20
CA TRP A 412 -0.01 -13.83 -6.55
C TRP A 412 -1.42 -14.40 -6.76
N ASN A 413 -2.29 -13.72 -7.52
CA ASN A 413 -3.59 -14.27 -7.95
C ASN A 413 -3.44 -15.41 -8.96
N GLY A 414 -2.35 -15.44 -9.73
CA GLY A 414 -2.05 -16.53 -10.65
C GLY A 414 -1.52 -17.78 -9.96
N ILE A 415 -1.36 -17.75 -8.63
CA ILE A 415 -0.79 -18.84 -7.84
C ILE A 415 -1.91 -19.59 -7.09
N GLN A 416 -1.97 -20.90 -7.25
CA GLN A 416 -2.96 -21.76 -6.61
C GLN A 416 -2.49 -22.23 -5.23
N LEU A 417 -1.28 -22.77 -5.14
CA LEU A 417 -0.71 -23.36 -3.91
C LEU A 417 0.68 -22.79 -3.66
N VAL A 418 1.04 -22.63 -2.39
CA VAL A 418 2.39 -22.18 -1.98
C VAL A 418 2.84 -22.95 -0.75
N ALA A 419 4.13 -23.28 -0.69
CA ALA A 419 4.82 -23.77 0.49
C ALA A 419 6.14 -23.01 0.69
N ARG A 420 6.53 -22.79 1.94
CA ARG A 420 7.81 -22.15 2.29
C ARG A 420 8.93 -23.18 2.34
N GLN A 421 10.03 -22.89 1.66
CA GLN A 421 11.24 -23.72 1.67
C GLN A 421 12.44 -22.84 2.06
N GLY A 422 12.66 -22.69 3.36
CA GLY A 422 13.63 -21.73 3.91
C GLY A 422 13.31 -20.30 3.48
N SER A 423 14.26 -19.65 2.80
CA SER A 423 14.08 -18.31 2.24
C SER A 423 13.25 -18.27 0.96
N ASN A 424 13.00 -19.42 0.30
CA ASN A 424 12.29 -19.50 -0.97
C ASN A 424 10.81 -19.83 -0.79
N LEU A 425 10.01 -19.50 -1.81
CA LEU A 425 8.62 -19.95 -1.92
C LEU A 425 8.44 -20.87 -3.11
N MET A 426 7.93 -22.06 -2.85
CA MET A 426 7.55 -23.05 -3.83
C MET A 426 6.09 -22.84 -4.16
N ALA A 427 5.77 -22.54 -5.40
CA ALA A 427 4.46 -22.05 -5.80
C ALA A 427 3.96 -22.78 -7.04
N ILE A 428 2.74 -23.31 -6.98
CA ILE A 428 2.05 -23.90 -8.13
C ILE A 428 1.10 -22.87 -8.70
N ASP A 429 1.26 -22.51 -9.96
CA ASP A 429 0.34 -21.60 -10.66
C ASP A 429 -0.98 -22.28 -11.03
N THR A 430 -1.95 -21.49 -11.49
CA THR A 430 -3.28 -22.00 -11.90
C THR A 430 -3.24 -22.93 -13.12
N GLU A 431 -2.11 -23.03 -13.82
CA GLU A 431 -1.88 -23.96 -14.93
C GLU A 431 -1.18 -25.25 -14.47
N GLY A 432 -0.82 -25.36 -13.19
CA GLY A 432 -0.12 -26.52 -12.63
C GLY A 432 1.38 -26.53 -12.92
N ALA A 433 1.99 -25.36 -13.16
CA ALA A 433 3.43 -25.20 -13.22
C ALA A 433 4.01 -24.93 -11.83
N LEU A 434 5.14 -25.56 -11.51
CA LEU A 434 5.88 -25.31 -10.28
C LEU A 434 6.92 -24.22 -10.51
N TRP A 435 6.90 -23.23 -9.64
CA TRP A 435 7.84 -22.11 -9.60
C TRP A 435 8.56 -22.09 -8.26
N ARG A 436 9.86 -21.77 -8.28
CA ARG A 436 10.60 -21.36 -7.09
C ARG A 436 10.84 -19.87 -7.13
N TYR A 437 10.17 -19.12 -6.26
CA TYR A 437 10.45 -17.70 -6.05
C TYR A 437 11.59 -17.55 -5.06
N ARG A 438 12.69 -16.95 -5.53
CA ARG A 438 13.84 -16.62 -4.70
C ARG A 438 13.59 -15.28 -4.02
N ARG A 439 13.87 -15.17 -2.72
CA ARG A 439 13.83 -13.87 -2.02
C ARG A 439 14.95 -13.00 -2.58
N ALA A 440 14.61 -11.82 -3.09
CA ALA A 440 15.56 -10.83 -3.54
C ALA A 440 16.27 -10.18 -2.33
N VAL A 441 17.36 -9.46 -2.60
CA VAL A 441 18.15 -8.77 -1.55
C VAL A 441 17.31 -7.75 -0.79
N ASP A 442 16.30 -7.16 -1.43
CA ASP A 442 15.36 -6.22 -0.82
C ASP A 442 14.20 -6.89 -0.05
N GLY A 443 14.25 -8.22 0.11
CA GLY A 443 13.23 -9.01 0.80
C GLY A 443 12.03 -9.38 -0.07
N THR A 444 11.97 -8.96 -1.33
CA THR A 444 10.81 -9.20 -2.20
C THR A 444 10.83 -10.56 -2.90
N TYR A 445 9.65 -11.09 -3.20
CA TYR A 445 9.37 -12.23 -4.06
C TYR A 445 8.66 -11.73 -5.33
N SER A 446 9.44 -11.45 -6.37
CA SER A 446 8.96 -10.92 -7.64
C SER A 446 8.98 -11.97 -8.76
N GLY A 447 8.12 -11.79 -9.76
CA GLY A 447 8.05 -12.70 -10.91
C GLY A 447 9.31 -12.76 -11.77
N GLY A 448 10.18 -11.75 -11.71
CA GLY A 448 11.48 -11.74 -12.39
C GLY A 448 12.57 -12.53 -11.66
N ASN A 449 12.38 -12.86 -10.38
CA ASN A 449 13.32 -13.62 -9.57
C ASN A 449 12.76 -15.00 -9.19
N ARG A 450 12.30 -15.75 -10.20
CA ARG A 450 11.78 -17.11 -10.03
C ARG A 450 12.35 -18.07 -11.07
N ASP A 451 12.40 -19.34 -10.69
CA ASP A 451 12.83 -20.44 -11.55
C ASP A 451 11.60 -21.27 -11.96
N ASP A 452 11.48 -21.62 -13.25
CA ASP A 452 10.50 -22.60 -13.74
C ASP A 452 11.05 -24.00 -13.42
N LEU A 453 10.35 -24.76 -12.59
CA LEU A 453 10.75 -26.10 -12.16
C LEU A 453 9.90 -27.20 -12.82
N GLY A 454 9.09 -26.84 -13.82
CA GLY A 454 8.37 -27.78 -14.67
C GLY A 454 6.85 -27.76 -14.49
N LYS A 455 6.20 -28.60 -15.28
CA LYS A 455 4.73 -28.75 -15.34
C LYS A 455 4.31 -30.09 -14.73
N GLY A 456 3.00 -30.26 -14.50
CA GLY A 456 2.42 -31.54 -14.05
C GLY A 456 2.00 -31.57 -12.59
N PHE A 457 1.97 -30.42 -11.93
CA PHE A 457 1.49 -30.26 -10.55
C PHE A 457 -0.02 -29.97 -10.50
N THR A 458 -0.80 -30.61 -11.37
CA THR A 458 -2.24 -30.44 -11.48
C THR A 458 -2.99 -31.37 -10.52
N GLY A 459 -4.22 -30.99 -10.15
CA GLY A 459 -5.10 -31.80 -9.30
C GLY A 459 -4.74 -31.83 -7.81
N LEU A 460 -3.73 -31.05 -7.40
CA LEU A 460 -3.35 -30.86 -6.01
C LEU A 460 -4.27 -29.82 -5.32
N ASN A 461 -4.56 -30.05 -4.04
CA ASN A 461 -5.25 -29.12 -3.16
C ASN A 461 -4.39 -28.65 -1.97
N LEU A 462 -3.18 -29.18 -1.84
CA LEU A 462 -2.19 -28.82 -0.84
C LEU A 462 -0.78 -29.03 -1.40
N LEU A 463 0.12 -28.13 -1.01
CA LEU A 463 1.56 -28.25 -1.24
C LEU A 463 2.27 -28.03 0.10
N LEU A 464 3.24 -28.87 0.41
CA LEU A 464 4.11 -28.80 1.58
C LEU A 464 5.58 -28.88 1.14
N ALA A 465 6.47 -28.26 1.90
CA ALA A 465 7.91 -28.30 1.67
C ALA A 465 8.61 -28.78 2.97
N PRO A 466 8.58 -30.10 3.25
CA PRO A 466 9.04 -30.64 4.53
C PRO A 466 10.55 -30.51 4.77
N GLY A 467 11.37 -30.35 3.74
CA GLY A 467 12.83 -30.51 3.85
C GLY A 467 13.29 -31.77 3.14
N ASN A 468 14.35 -32.41 3.64
CA ASN A 468 14.84 -33.69 3.15
C ASN A 468 14.01 -34.85 3.75
N PHE A 469 12.82 -35.09 3.18
CA PHE A 469 11.86 -36.07 3.69
C PHE A 469 12.25 -37.50 3.32
N ASP A 470 12.88 -37.68 2.15
CA ASP A 470 13.31 -38.97 1.65
C ASP A 470 14.66 -39.44 2.22
N GLY A 471 15.37 -38.55 2.93
CA GLY A 471 16.58 -38.84 3.69
C GLY A 471 17.81 -39.05 2.81
N ASP A 472 17.78 -38.59 1.56
CA ASP A 472 18.89 -38.77 0.66
C ASP A 472 20.04 -37.78 0.95
N ALA A 473 21.20 -38.00 0.32
CA ALA A 473 22.38 -37.18 0.56
C ALA A 473 22.36 -35.85 -0.23
N ASN A 474 21.31 -35.60 -1.00
CA ASN A 474 21.21 -34.42 -1.83
C ASN A 474 20.73 -33.23 -0.97
N SER A 475 21.04 -32.00 -1.41
CA SER A 475 20.68 -30.78 -0.67
C SER A 475 19.42 -30.10 -1.22
N THR A 476 18.71 -30.73 -2.15
CA THR A 476 17.49 -30.19 -2.75
C THR A 476 16.28 -30.67 -1.95
N PRO A 477 15.54 -29.79 -1.26
CA PRO A 477 14.47 -30.26 -0.41
C PRO A 477 13.27 -30.78 -1.22
N ASP A 478 12.59 -31.77 -0.65
CA ASP A 478 11.43 -32.43 -1.22
C ASP A 478 10.18 -31.56 -1.13
N LEU A 479 9.17 -31.94 -1.94
CA LEU A 479 7.81 -31.43 -1.83
C LEU A 479 6.84 -32.57 -1.59
N ILE A 480 5.78 -32.28 -0.84
CA ILE A 480 4.65 -33.18 -0.67
C ILE A 480 3.39 -32.49 -1.17
N GLY A 481 2.65 -33.17 -2.06
CA GLY A 481 1.37 -32.71 -2.57
C GLY A 481 0.23 -33.62 -2.11
N ARG A 482 -0.92 -33.05 -1.74
CA ARG A 482 -2.16 -33.81 -1.57
C ARG A 482 -3.08 -33.53 -2.75
N ASP A 483 -3.60 -34.59 -3.37
CA ASP A 483 -4.60 -34.45 -4.43
C ASP A 483 -6.05 -34.39 -3.89
N ASN A 484 -6.99 -34.08 -4.77
CA ASN A 484 -8.41 -34.00 -4.42
C ASN A 484 -9.01 -35.32 -3.89
N ASN A 485 -8.41 -36.47 -4.20
CA ASN A 485 -8.83 -37.77 -3.70
C ASN A 485 -8.20 -38.12 -2.34
N GLY A 486 -7.36 -37.23 -1.79
CA GLY A 486 -6.66 -37.45 -0.53
C GLY A 486 -5.48 -38.41 -0.65
N VAL A 487 -4.95 -38.60 -1.85
CA VAL A 487 -3.67 -39.30 -2.05
C VAL A 487 -2.54 -38.31 -1.76
N LEU A 488 -1.55 -38.77 -1.00
CA LEU A 488 -0.36 -38.00 -0.68
C LEU A 488 0.77 -38.42 -1.61
N TRP A 489 1.39 -37.45 -2.26
CA TRP A 489 2.43 -37.63 -3.27
C TRP A 489 3.73 -36.97 -2.83
N LEU A 490 4.83 -37.72 -2.88
CA LEU A 490 6.19 -37.21 -2.68
C LEU A 490 6.80 -36.84 -4.03
N TYR A 491 7.32 -35.62 -4.12
CA TYR A 491 8.11 -35.12 -5.24
C TYR A 491 9.53 -34.91 -4.73
N LYS A 492 10.42 -35.85 -5.11
CA LYS A 492 11.82 -35.84 -4.65
C LYS A 492 12.57 -34.69 -5.29
N GLY A 493 13.30 -33.89 -4.51
CA GLY A 493 14.16 -32.85 -5.08
C GLY A 493 15.38 -33.49 -5.72
N VAL A 494 15.76 -33.15 -6.96
CA VAL A 494 17.02 -33.59 -7.58
C VAL A 494 17.66 -32.43 -8.35
N GLY A 495 18.56 -31.70 -7.70
CA GLY A 495 19.21 -30.52 -8.30
C GLY A 495 18.21 -29.37 -8.48
N THR A 496 17.79 -29.12 -9.72
CA THR A 496 16.73 -28.14 -10.04
C THR A 496 15.42 -28.80 -10.45
N ASP A 497 15.36 -30.13 -10.46
CA ASP A 497 14.24 -30.88 -11.03
C ASP A 497 13.46 -31.64 -9.95
N TYR A 498 12.18 -31.91 -10.25
CA TYR A 498 11.31 -32.79 -9.50
C TYR A 498 10.81 -33.91 -10.44
N PRO A 499 11.37 -35.13 -10.37
CA PRO A 499 11.04 -36.23 -11.26
C PRO A 499 9.65 -36.82 -10.94
N SER A 500 9.35 -38.01 -11.49
CA SER A 500 8.04 -38.66 -11.29
C SER A 500 7.72 -38.84 -9.80
N ARG A 501 6.55 -38.32 -9.41
CA ARG A 501 6.05 -38.40 -8.02
C ARG A 501 5.83 -39.83 -7.55
N GLU A 502 6.01 -40.06 -6.26
CA GLU A 502 5.78 -41.34 -5.58
C GLU A 502 4.55 -41.24 -4.67
N GLN A 503 3.69 -42.26 -4.69
CA GLN A 503 2.55 -42.30 -3.77
C GLN A 503 3.02 -42.70 -2.37
N ILE A 504 2.77 -41.85 -1.38
CA ILE A 504 3.21 -42.05 0.01
C ILE A 504 2.06 -42.18 1.01
N GLY A 505 0.81 -42.14 0.53
CA GLY A 505 -0.34 -42.39 1.38
C GLY A 505 -1.68 -42.21 0.67
N THR A 506 -2.74 -42.67 1.33
CA THR A 506 -4.14 -42.51 0.89
C THR A 506 -5.01 -42.05 2.04
N ASN A 507 -6.22 -41.55 1.75
CA ASN A 507 -7.20 -41.11 2.75
C ASN A 507 -6.74 -39.93 3.63
N TRP A 508 -5.83 -39.08 3.14
CA TRP A 508 -5.34 -37.89 3.86
C TRP A 508 -6.33 -36.72 3.87
N ASN A 509 -7.48 -36.86 3.21
CA ASN A 509 -8.60 -35.92 3.32
C ASN A 509 -9.29 -35.98 4.70
N VAL A 510 -8.92 -36.93 5.56
CA VAL A 510 -9.32 -36.94 6.98
C VAL A 510 -8.82 -35.69 7.73
N TYR A 511 -7.73 -35.08 7.25
CA TYR A 511 -7.14 -33.88 7.84
C TYR A 511 -7.66 -32.61 7.17
N SER A 512 -8.32 -31.76 7.96
CA SER A 512 -8.79 -30.44 7.51
C SER A 512 -7.62 -29.47 7.28
N ILE A 513 -6.58 -29.59 8.12
CA ILE A 513 -5.30 -28.88 8.01
C ILE A 513 -4.19 -29.92 8.07
N LEU A 514 -3.23 -29.83 7.15
CA LEU A 514 -2.02 -30.64 7.11
C LEU A 514 -0.84 -29.71 6.85
N ILE A 515 0.19 -29.78 7.67
CA ILE A 515 1.39 -28.94 7.59
C ILE A 515 2.65 -29.79 7.76
N ALA A 516 3.79 -29.25 7.33
CA ALA A 516 5.10 -29.85 7.52
C ALA A 516 5.97 -28.89 8.35
N PRO A 517 6.13 -29.12 9.67
CA PRO A 517 6.95 -28.26 10.51
C PRO A 517 8.46 -28.41 10.30
N GLY A 518 8.91 -29.38 9.51
CA GLY A 518 10.31 -29.79 9.51
C GLY A 518 10.55 -30.82 10.61
N ASP A 519 11.76 -30.87 11.19
CA ASP A 519 12.11 -31.82 12.25
C ASP A 519 11.59 -31.35 13.62
N PHE A 520 10.33 -31.67 13.90
CA PHE A 520 9.69 -31.29 15.16
C PHE A 520 10.15 -32.18 16.32
N THR A 521 10.47 -33.45 16.05
CA THR A 521 10.89 -34.41 17.08
C THR A 521 12.38 -34.39 17.42
N GLY A 522 13.19 -33.66 16.66
CA GLY A 522 14.63 -33.52 16.88
C GLY A 522 15.45 -34.75 16.48
N ASP A 523 14.92 -35.60 15.58
CA ASP A 523 15.59 -36.82 15.11
C ASP A 523 16.26 -36.67 13.74
N ASN A 524 16.39 -35.43 13.26
CA ASN A 524 16.92 -34.98 11.98
C ASN A 524 16.10 -35.47 10.78
N LYS A 525 14.80 -35.77 10.97
CA LYS A 525 13.90 -36.20 9.91
C LYS A 525 12.68 -35.30 9.89
N PRO A 526 12.27 -34.78 8.73
CA PRO A 526 11.06 -33.98 8.67
C PRO A 526 9.80 -34.74 9.05
N ASP A 527 8.94 -34.09 9.82
CA ASP A 527 7.68 -34.60 10.34
C ASP A 527 6.48 -33.97 9.61
N LEU A 528 5.29 -34.56 9.79
CA LEU A 528 4.01 -34.00 9.35
C LEU A 528 3.04 -33.88 10.53
N LEU A 529 2.22 -32.82 10.51
CA LEU A 529 1.16 -32.58 11.48
C LEU A 529 -0.18 -32.44 10.80
N GLY A 530 -1.20 -33.17 11.27
CA GLY A 530 -2.55 -33.14 10.72
C GLY A 530 -3.60 -32.89 11.79
N ILE A 531 -4.53 -31.96 11.53
CA ILE A 531 -5.71 -31.73 12.37
C ILE A 531 -6.90 -32.44 11.72
N ASP A 532 -7.52 -33.38 12.43
CA ASP A 532 -8.69 -34.09 11.93
C ASP A 532 -9.98 -33.23 12.04
N ALA A 533 -11.08 -33.71 11.46
CA ALA A 533 -12.36 -33.01 11.50
C ALA A 533 -12.94 -32.85 12.92
N THR A 534 -12.48 -33.63 13.89
CA THR A 534 -12.91 -33.54 15.30
C THR A 534 -12.03 -32.59 16.13
N GLY A 535 -10.94 -32.10 15.54
CA GLY A 535 -10.01 -31.17 16.17
C GLY A 535 -8.85 -31.83 16.89
N ASN A 536 -8.58 -33.11 16.69
CA ASN A 536 -7.38 -33.76 17.24
C ASN A 536 -6.18 -33.47 16.35
N LEU A 537 -5.04 -33.15 16.96
CA LEU A 537 -3.76 -32.95 16.30
C LEU A 537 -2.96 -34.25 16.33
N PHE A 538 -2.58 -34.73 15.15
CA PHE A 538 -1.77 -35.93 14.98
C PHE A 538 -0.38 -35.60 14.47
N LEU A 539 0.61 -36.25 15.06
CA LEU A 539 2.00 -36.26 14.60
C LEU A 539 2.30 -37.52 13.80
N TYR A 540 2.86 -37.32 12.61
CA TYR A 540 3.43 -38.35 11.76
C TYR A 540 4.94 -38.15 11.72
N ARG A 541 5.67 -39.01 12.43
CA ARG A 541 7.12 -38.91 12.46
C ARG A 541 7.75 -39.45 11.19
N GLY A 542 8.58 -38.65 10.54
CA GLY A 542 9.29 -39.07 9.33
C GLY A 542 10.33 -40.16 9.65
N THR A 543 10.58 -41.08 8.71
CA THR A 543 11.71 -42.03 8.86
C THR A 543 12.93 -41.63 8.04
N GLY A 544 12.86 -40.58 7.23
CA GLY A 544 13.89 -40.26 6.24
C GLY A 544 14.01 -41.38 5.21
N THR A 545 12.87 -41.93 4.79
CA THR A 545 12.79 -42.96 3.76
C THR A 545 11.52 -42.68 2.95
N PRO A 546 11.58 -42.66 1.60
CA PRO A 546 10.43 -42.30 0.78
C PRO A 546 9.21 -43.14 1.15
N GLY A 547 8.11 -42.46 1.51
CA GLY A 547 6.83 -43.12 1.77
C GLY A 547 6.66 -43.75 3.15
N TYR A 548 7.62 -43.59 4.07
CA TYR A 548 7.54 -44.16 5.40
C TYR A 548 7.48 -43.08 6.49
N TYR A 549 6.52 -43.27 7.39
CA TYR A 549 6.36 -42.53 8.64
C TYR A 549 5.95 -43.52 9.73
N ILE A 550 6.31 -43.20 10.97
CA ILE A 550 5.88 -43.97 12.14
C ILE A 550 4.35 -43.86 12.26
N GLN A 551 3.73 -44.87 12.91
CA GLN A 551 2.32 -44.81 13.26
C GLN A 551 1.99 -43.48 13.95
N ARG A 552 0.92 -42.81 13.48
CA ARG A 552 0.55 -41.49 13.99
C ARG A 552 0.32 -41.51 15.49
N ALA A 553 0.78 -40.47 16.18
CA ALA A 553 0.50 -40.22 17.59
C ALA A 553 -0.51 -39.08 17.72
N ASP A 554 -1.48 -39.23 18.61
CA ASP A 554 -2.32 -38.11 19.05
C ASP A 554 -1.51 -37.25 20.02
N ILE A 555 -1.37 -35.96 19.71
CA ILE A 555 -0.56 -35.01 20.47
C ILE A 555 -1.36 -33.78 20.91
N GLY A 556 -2.69 -33.81 20.82
CA GLY A 556 -3.52 -32.73 21.35
C GLY A 556 -4.95 -32.71 20.82
N ASP A 557 -5.84 -32.04 21.54
CA ASP A 557 -7.25 -31.87 21.20
C ASP A 557 -7.60 -30.40 20.94
N LYS A 558 -8.81 -30.15 20.41
CA LYS A 558 -9.42 -28.81 20.24
C LYS A 558 -8.64 -27.85 19.32
N TRP A 559 -7.92 -28.38 18.35
CA TRP A 559 -7.22 -27.59 17.33
C TRP A 559 -8.14 -27.07 16.22
N ASN A 560 -9.41 -27.46 16.20
CA ASN A 560 -10.43 -26.96 15.27
C ASN A 560 -10.82 -25.48 15.49
N VAL A 561 -10.22 -24.80 16.48
CA VAL A 561 -10.33 -23.35 16.65
C VAL A 561 -9.64 -22.57 15.52
N TYR A 562 -8.70 -23.21 14.81
CA TYR A 562 -7.91 -22.61 13.74
C TYR A 562 -8.54 -22.80 12.37
N ASN A 563 -8.65 -21.71 11.60
CA ASN A 563 -9.00 -21.77 10.18
C ASN A 563 -7.75 -21.81 9.27
N THR A 564 -6.57 -21.53 9.83
CA THR A 564 -5.27 -21.64 9.17
C THR A 564 -4.22 -21.91 10.23
N LEU A 565 -3.28 -22.79 9.92
CA LEU A 565 -2.10 -23.09 10.73
C LEU A 565 -0.92 -23.17 9.77
N THR A 566 0.23 -22.66 10.19
CA THR A 566 1.48 -22.78 9.44
C THR A 566 2.66 -23.03 10.36
N ALA A 567 3.74 -23.50 9.76
CA ALA A 567 5.04 -23.68 10.38
C ALA A 567 6.08 -22.82 9.64
N PRO A 568 6.26 -21.55 10.05
CA PRO A 568 7.19 -20.64 9.37
C PRO A 568 8.66 -21.03 9.56
N GLY A 569 8.97 -21.95 10.48
CA GLY A 569 10.31 -22.34 10.89
C GLY A 569 10.54 -22.03 12.36
N ASP A 570 11.79 -21.74 12.72
CA ASP A 570 12.17 -21.24 14.04
C ASP A 570 11.89 -19.74 14.13
N ILE A 571 10.83 -19.39 14.84
CA ILE A 571 10.33 -18.02 14.95
C ILE A 571 11.04 -17.26 16.06
N ASN A 572 11.24 -17.91 17.20
CA ASN A 572 11.81 -17.29 18.39
C ASN A 572 13.34 -17.35 18.42
N GLY A 573 13.99 -18.06 17.50
CA GLY A 573 15.44 -18.16 17.38
C GLY A 573 16.05 -19.18 18.33
N ASP A 574 15.30 -20.20 18.76
CA ASP A 574 15.78 -21.27 19.66
C ASP A 574 16.17 -22.57 18.95
N ASP A 575 16.30 -22.52 17.62
CA ASP A 575 16.58 -23.62 16.70
C ASP A 575 15.50 -24.71 16.68
N LYS A 576 14.25 -24.41 17.10
CA LYS A 576 13.13 -25.36 17.09
C LYS A 576 12.03 -24.91 16.15
N PRO A 577 11.37 -25.82 15.43
CA PRO A 577 10.24 -25.43 14.60
C PRO A 577 9.00 -25.01 15.39
N ASP A 578 8.50 -23.83 15.07
CA ASP A 578 7.35 -23.19 15.69
C ASP A 578 6.10 -23.22 14.81
N LEU A 579 4.94 -22.96 15.42
CA LEU A 579 3.68 -22.77 14.68
C LEU A 579 3.03 -21.42 14.92
N VAL A 580 2.33 -20.95 13.89
CA VAL A 580 1.40 -19.82 13.97
C VAL A 580 0.03 -20.26 13.48
N GLY A 581 -0.98 -20.08 14.34
CA GLY A 581 -2.37 -20.40 14.05
C GLY A 581 -3.25 -19.14 14.03
N ARG A 582 -4.09 -19.01 13.00
CA ARG A 582 -5.16 -18.00 12.95
C ARG A 582 -6.48 -18.62 13.33
N ASP A 583 -7.09 -18.11 14.39
CA ASP A 583 -8.39 -18.59 14.82
C ASP A 583 -9.53 -18.06 13.91
N THR A 584 -10.74 -18.56 14.15
CA THR A 584 -11.94 -18.14 13.39
C THR A 584 -12.36 -16.69 13.62
N ALA A 585 -11.92 -16.06 14.71
CA ALA A 585 -12.11 -14.64 14.99
C ALA A 585 -11.03 -13.76 14.34
N GLY A 586 -9.96 -14.35 13.80
CA GLY A 586 -8.87 -13.66 13.14
C GLY A 586 -7.68 -13.33 14.05
N ALA A 587 -7.69 -13.78 15.31
CA ALA A 587 -6.55 -13.62 16.21
C ALA A 587 -5.42 -14.58 15.83
N LEU A 588 -4.17 -14.15 16.02
CA LEU A 588 -3.00 -14.99 15.82
C LEU A 588 -2.46 -15.53 17.13
N TRP A 589 -2.12 -16.81 17.08
CA TRP A 589 -1.58 -17.56 18.20
C TRP A 589 -0.25 -18.19 17.80
N PHE A 590 0.76 -17.96 18.62
CA PHE A 590 2.06 -18.60 18.52
C PHE A 590 2.12 -19.85 19.39
N TYR A 591 2.78 -20.89 18.88
CA TYR A 591 3.15 -22.10 19.61
C TYR A 591 4.65 -22.35 19.47
N ALA A 592 5.36 -22.24 20.59
CA ALA A 592 6.79 -22.57 20.63
C ALA A 592 7.01 -24.08 20.51
N GLY A 593 7.89 -24.47 19.60
CA GLY A 593 8.44 -25.82 19.50
C GLY A 593 9.24 -26.16 20.75
N THR A 594 9.28 -27.45 21.09
CA THR A 594 10.06 -27.92 22.26
C THR A 594 11.29 -28.73 21.85
N GLY A 595 11.30 -29.29 20.63
CA GLY A 595 12.40 -30.06 20.03
C GLY A 595 12.80 -31.34 20.80
N THR A 596 12.06 -31.70 21.84
CA THR A 596 12.35 -32.85 22.72
C THR A 596 11.06 -33.54 23.21
N SER A 597 9.92 -32.89 23.02
CA SER A 597 8.59 -33.40 23.37
C SER A 597 7.71 -33.36 22.13
N PRO A 598 6.82 -34.34 21.93
CA PRO A 598 5.86 -34.31 20.83
C PRO A 598 4.76 -33.25 21.02
N TYR A 599 4.83 -32.44 22.07
CA TYR A 599 3.88 -31.37 22.38
C TYR A 599 4.52 -29.99 22.22
N TYR A 600 3.74 -29.04 21.73
CA TYR A 600 4.07 -27.61 21.73
C TYR A 600 3.89 -26.99 23.11
N ALA A 601 4.56 -25.87 23.37
CA ALA A 601 4.31 -25.05 24.54
C ALA A 601 2.88 -24.45 24.53
N PRO A 602 2.34 -24.03 25.68
CA PRO A 602 1.07 -23.31 25.72
C PRO A 602 1.07 -22.09 24.80
N ARG A 603 0.01 -21.95 23.99
CA ARG A 603 -0.09 -20.87 23.00
C ARG A 603 -0.06 -19.48 23.62
N ARG A 604 0.47 -18.51 22.87
CA ARG A 604 0.46 -17.08 23.22
C ARG A 604 -0.23 -16.26 22.12
N PRO A 605 -1.03 -15.23 22.46
CA PRO A 605 -1.55 -14.31 21.47
C PRO A 605 -0.41 -13.44 20.93
N ILE A 606 -0.33 -13.28 19.61
CA ILE A 606 0.66 -12.41 18.96
C ILE A 606 0.01 -11.30 18.11
N ALA A 607 -1.30 -11.38 17.86
CA ALA A 607 -2.09 -10.29 17.28
C ALA A 607 -3.58 -10.45 17.61
N ASP A 608 -4.23 -9.34 17.99
CA ASP A 608 -5.65 -9.32 18.34
C ASP A 608 -6.53 -9.11 17.09
N GLY A 609 -7.31 -10.15 16.76
CA GLY A 609 -8.64 -10.10 16.11
C GLY A 609 -8.88 -9.42 14.75
N ASN A 610 -7.95 -8.69 14.14
CA ASN A 610 -8.25 -7.81 12.99
C ASN A 610 -7.43 -8.07 11.73
N LEU A 611 -6.73 -9.20 11.61
CA LEU A 611 -6.05 -9.52 10.36
C LEU A 611 -7.07 -9.82 9.25
N PRO A 612 -7.00 -9.11 8.10
CA PRO A 612 -7.93 -9.30 7.00
C PRO A 612 -8.00 -10.77 6.58
N THR A 613 -9.21 -11.25 6.28
CA THR A 613 -9.40 -12.56 5.67
C THR A 613 -8.67 -12.63 4.33
N GLY A 614 -7.66 -13.49 4.25
CA GLY A 614 -6.83 -13.73 3.07
C GLY A 614 -6.41 -15.20 3.04
N GLN A 615 -5.89 -15.67 1.90
CA GLN A 615 -5.52 -17.07 1.74
C GLN A 615 -4.05 -17.28 2.15
N LEU A 616 -3.86 -18.15 3.15
CA LEU A 616 -2.61 -18.67 3.73
C LEU A 616 -1.73 -17.64 4.48
N LEU A 617 -1.47 -17.95 5.76
CA LEU A 617 -0.29 -17.53 6.50
C LEU A 617 0.72 -18.66 6.28
N LEU A 618 1.86 -18.43 5.63
CA LEU A 618 2.98 -19.39 5.55
C LEU A 618 4.03 -19.06 6.60
#